data_AF-A0A925R8K4-F1
#
_entry.id   AF-A0A925R8K4-F1
#
_cell.length_a   1.000
_cell.length_b   1.000
_cell.length_c   1.000
_cell.angle_alpha   90.00
_cell.angle_beta   90.00
_cell.angle_gamma   90.00
#
_symmetry.space_group_name_H-M   'P 1'
#
loop_
_entity.id
_entity.type
_entity.pdbx_description
1 polymer ?
#
loop_
_entity_poly.entity_id
_entity_poly.type
_entity_poly.pdbx_seq_one_letter_code
_entity_poly.pdbx_strand_id
1 'polypeptide(L)'
;GVKRTQPLKFDHPGLGTTASRIDTKLIIQNDIGTSDAHVLVVHVEGLRVTVTCSDNHLPRLLFFQGMFSDWGVKWGSVQSRTDQAFENGVYHLCLGTYTARDKADLKAYLTHLGSRLVFLIDWNRARKRLQLLVPKQDALALLSWAAENEVGHMAFVKAGGERMIFDALQFVAGGTIS
;
A
#
# COMPACT_ATOMS: atom_id res chain seq x y z
N GLY A 1 -1.66 5.74 -12.81
CA GLY A 1 -1.45 5.41 -11.39
C GLY A 1 -0.01 5.04 -11.15
N VAL A 2 0.35 3.76 -11.27
CA VAL A 2 1.64 3.19 -10.85
C VAL A 2 2.85 4.04 -11.25
N LYS A 3 3.03 4.35 -12.55
CA LYS A 3 4.17 5.15 -13.04
C LYS A 3 4.32 6.52 -12.37
N ARG A 4 3.22 7.16 -11.94
CA ARG A 4 3.24 8.48 -11.30
C ARG A 4 3.94 8.42 -9.94
N THR A 5 3.64 7.40 -9.14
CA THR A 5 4.15 7.25 -7.78
C THR A 5 5.31 6.25 -7.68
N GLN A 6 5.66 5.57 -8.78
CA GLN A 6 6.77 4.62 -8.88
C GLN A 6 8.10 5.16 -8.33
N PRO A 7 8.51 6.43 -8.58
CA PRO A 7 9.75 6.96 -8.03
C PRO A 7 9.83 6.88 -6.49
N LEU A 8 8.68 6.90 -5.79
CA LEU A 8 8.63 6.84 -4.33
C LEU A 8 9.10 5.49 -3.76
N LYS A 9 9.23 4.44 -4.58
CA LYS A 9 9.78 3.15 -4.12
C LYS A 9 11.31 3.12 -4.09
N PHE A 10 11.96 4.11 -4.70
CA PHE A 10 13.40 4.08 -5.00
C PHE A 10 13.78 2.75 -5.70
N ASP A 11 14.81 2.08 -5.20
CA ASP A 11 15.36 0.84 -5.77
C ASP A 11 14.64 -0.43 -5.29
N HIS A 12 13.52 -0.32 -4.55
CA HIS A 12 12.80 -1.50 -4.09
C HIS A 12 12.29 -2.32 -5.31
N PRO A 13 12.47 -3.65 -5.36
CA PRO A 13 12.20 -4.46 -6.55
C PRO A 13 10.71 -4.66 -6.87
N GLY A 14 9.82 -4.49 -5.88
CA GLY A 14 8.37 -4.57 -6.06
C GLY A 14 7.78 -3.50 -7.00
N LEU A 15 6.46 -3.59 -7.21
CA LEU A 15 5.64 -2.92 -8.23
C LEU A 15 5.85 -3.45 -9.66
N GLY A 16 6.26 -4.71 -9.80
CA GLY A 16 6.12 -5.42 -11.07
C GLY A 16 4.65 -5.41 -11.49
N THR A 17 4.36 -5.03 -12.74
CA THR A 17 2.99 -5.03 -13.28
C THR A 17 2.95 -5.86 -14.55
N THR A 18 2.08 -6.86 -14.58
CA THR A 18 1.74 -7.59 -15.80
C THR A 18 0.27 -7.35 -16.13
N ALA A 19 -0.06 -7.33 -17.42
CA ALA A 19 -1.42 -7.15 -17.89
C ALA A 19 -1.70 -8.09 -19.05
N SER A 20 -2.83 -8.79 -18.98
CA SER A 20 -3.30 -9.70 -20.02
C SER A 20 -4.79 -9.49 -20.26
N ARG A 21 -5.24 -9.80 -21.47
CA ARG A 21 -6.66 -9.74 -21.84
C ARG A 21 -7.14 -11.13 -22.18
N ILE A 22 -8.27 -11.52 -21.61
CA ILE A 22 -8.98 -12.77 -21.90
C ILE A 22 -10.42 -12.36 -22.21
N ASP A 23 -10.85 -12.57 -23.45
CA ASP A 23 -12.15 -12.12 -23.97
C ASP A 23 -12.42 -10.62 -23.67
N THR A 24 -13.51 -10.34 -22.97
CA THR A 24 -13.94 -9.01 -22.55
C THR A 24 -13.19 -8.47 -21.33
N LYS A 25 -12.39 -9.31 -20.67
CA LYS A 25 -11.81 -9.05 -19.35
C LYS A 25 -10.32 -8.69 -19.46
N LEU A 26 -9.96 -7.56 -18.86
CA LEU A 26 -8.57 -7.18 -18.64
C LEU A 26 -8.17 -7.63 -17.23
N ILE A 27 -7.05 -8.36 -17.13
CA ILE A 27 -6.46 -8.83 -15.89
C ILE A 27 -5.13 -8.08 -15.71
N ILE A 28 -4.95 -7.43 -14.57
CA ILE A 28 -3.72 -6.72 -14.22
C ILE A 28 -3.23 -7.29 -12.90
N GLN A 29 -2.03 -7.86 -12.88
CA GLN A 29 -1.37 -8.28 -11.65
C GLN A 29 -0.31 -7.26 -11.27
N ASN A 30 -0.22 -6.96 -9.98
CA ASN A 30 0.82 -6.12 -9.41
C ASN A 30 1.46 -6.85 -8.23
N ASP A 31 2.78 -6.94 -8.25
CA ASP A 31 3.57 -7.46 -7.15
C ASP A 31 3.83 -6.32 -6.16
N ILE A 32 3.27 -6.39 -4.97
CA ILE A 32 3.27 -5.30 -3.96
C ILE A 32 4.19 -5.59 -2.78
N GLY A 33 5.18 -6.46 -2.99
CA GLY A 33 6.19 -6.84 -2.02
C GLY A 33 7.28 -7.71 -2.65
N THR A 34 8.07 -8.35 -1.81
CA THR A 34 9.17 -9.25 -2.23
C THR A 34 8.84 -10.73 -2.01
N SER A 35 7.65 -11.05 -1.52
CA SER A 35 7.18 -12.42 -1.32
C SER A 35 5.93 -12.70 -2.14
N ASP A 36 5.69 -13.99 -2.41
CA ASP A 36 4.54 -14.47 -3.16
C ASP A 36 3.20 -14.21 -2.43
N ALA A 37 3.25 -13.79 -1.15
CA ALA A 37 2.08 -13.37 -0.39
C ALA A 37 1.50 -12.04 -0.83
N HIS A 38 2.29 -11.20 -1.50
CA HIS A 38 2.02 -9.78 -1.68
C HIS A 38 1.62 -9.52 -3.13
N VAL A 39 0.45 -10.03 -3.52
CA VAL A 39 -0.05 -9.92 -4.89
C VAL A 39 -1.40 -9.20 -4.88
N LEU A 40 -1.55 -8.29 -5.84
CA LEU A 40 -2.81 -7.62 -6.13
C LEU A 40 -3.22 -7.89 -7.57
N VAL A 41 -4.38 -8.51 -7.74
CA VAL A 41 -4.98 -8.80 -9.04
C VAL A 41 -6.19 -7.91 -9.25
N VAL A 42 -6.22 -7.22 -10.38
CA VAL A 42 -7.31 -6.36 -10.82
C VAL A 42 -7.97 -6.98 -12.04
N HIS A 43 -9.26 -7.22 -11.95
CA HIS A 43 -10.09 -7.60 -13.07
C HIS A 43 -10.93 -6.40 -13.51
N VAL A 44 -10.89 -6.07 -14.79
CA VAL A 44 -11.72 -5.02 -15.39
C VAL A 44 -12.57 -5.63 -16.48
N GLU A 45 -13.89 -5.53 -16.34
CA GLU A 45 -14.87 -6.01 -17.30
C GLU A 45 -15.98 -4.97 -17.47
N GLY A 46 -16.11 -4.42 -18.67
CA GLY A 46 -16.98 -3.26 -18.91
C GLY A 46 -16.59 -2.07 -18.00
N LEU A 47 -17.51 -1.66 -17.13
CA LEU A 47 -17.31 -0.60 -16.13
C LEU A 47 -17.07 -1.13 -14.70
N ARG A 48 -16.99 -2.46 -14.53
CA ARG A 48 -16.77 -3.08 -13.23
C ARG A 48 -15.29 -3.39 -13.05
N VAL A 49 -14.79 -3.06 -11.86
CA VAL A 49 -13.46 -3.45 -11.40
C VAL A 49 -13.58 -4.32 -10.16
N THR A 50 -12.93 -5.47 -10.18
CA THR A 50 -12.75 -6.33 -9.01
C THR A 50 -11.28 -6.36 -8.64
N VAL A 51 -10.97 -6.09 -7.38
CA VAL A 51 -9.62 -6.14 -6.83
C VAL A 51 -9.55 -7.30 -5.85
N THR A 52 -8.64 -8.22 -6.09
CA THR A 52 -8.25 -9.27 -5.15
C THR A 52 -6.88 -8.92 -4.61
N CYS A 53 -6.74 -8.77 -3.30
CA CYS A 53 -5.46 -8.49 -2.66
C CYS A 53 -5.17 -9.58 -1.63
N SER A 54 -3.99 -10.19 -1.73
CA SER A 54 -3.45 -11.10 -0.72
C SER A 54 -2.34 -10.40 0.08
N ASP A 55 -2.25 -10.71 1.37
CA ASP A 55 -1.25 -10.15 2.25
C ASP A 55 -0.97 -11.06 3.46
N ASN A 56 0.29 -11.18 3.90
CA ASN A 56 0.62 -11.88 5.15
C ASN A 56 0.50 -10.96 6.39
N HIS A 57 0.08 -9.71 6.21
CA HIS A 57 -0.12 -8.73 7.27
C HIS A 57 -1.51 -8.09 7.21
N LEU A 58 -2.44 -8.55 8.06
CA LEU A 58 -3.79 -7.97 8.18
C LEU A 58 -3.79 -6.42 8.32
N PRO A 59 -2.92 -5.79 9.14
CA PRO A 59 -2.92 -4.34 9.25
C PRO A 59 -2.60 -3.62 7.93
N ARG A 60 -1.74 -4.20 7.08
CA ARG A 60 -1.40 -3.61 5.78
C ARG A 60 -2.56 -3.76 4.80
N LEU A 61 -3.27 -4.88 4.86
CA LEU A 61 -4.48 -5.11 4.06
C LEU A 61 -5.60 -4.11 4.43
N LEU A 62 -5.82 -3.87 5.71
CA LEU A 62 -6.80 -2.87 6.17
C LEU A 62 -6.38 -1.44 5.80
N PHE A 63 -5.09 -1.13 5.90
CA PHE A 63 -4.54 0.13 5.40
C PHE A 63 -4.82 0.32 3.91
N PHE A 64 -4.61 -0.74 3.10
CA PHE A 64 -4.94 -0.72 1.68
C PHE A 64 -6.41 -0.38 1.42
N GLN A 65 -7.34 -1.02 2.12
CA GLN A 65 -8.77 -0.73 2.00
C GLN A 65 -9.09 0.71 2.38
N GLY A 66 -8.46 1.23 3.44
CA GLY A 66 -8.64 2.60 3.93
C GLY A 66 -8.29 3.67 2.90
N MET A 67 -7.31 3.44 2.02
CA MET A 67 -6.93 4.36 0.94
C MET A 67 -8.03 4.58 -0.14
N PHE A 68 -9.17 3.91 0.01
CA PHE A 68 -10.34 4.00 -0.88
C PHE A 68 -11.60 4.49 -0.14
N SER A 69 -11.48 5.13 1.03
CA SER A 69 -12.64 5.63 1.81
C SER A 69 -13.57 6.54 1.00
N ASP A 70 -13.00 7.37 0.12
CA ASP A 70 -13.75 8.33 -0.71
C ASP A 70 -14.24 7.69 -2.02
N TRP A 71 -13.86 6.44 -2.26
CA TRP A 71 -14.33 5.65 -3.38
C TRP A 71 -15.44 4.72 -2.88
N GLY A 72 -16.53 4.62 -3.62
CA GLY A 72 -17.63 3.67 -3.33
C GLY A 72 -17.25 2.20 -3.54
N VAL A 73 -16.06 1.77 -3.12
CA VAL A 73 -15.59 0.39 -3.21
C VAL A 73 -16.33 -0.45 -2.19
N LYS A 74 -16.97 -1.52 -2.67
CA LYS A 74 -17.62 -2.53 -1.83
C LYS A 74 -16.58 -3.58 -1.45
N TRP A 75 -16.04 -3.49 -0.25
CA TRP A 75 -15.13 -4.49 0.30
C TRP A 75 -15.91 -5.65 0.91
N GLY A 76 -15.52 -6.88 0.55
CA GLY A 76 -15.98 -8.09 1.21
C GLY A 76 -15.23 -8.35 2.53
N SER A 77 -15.72 -9.31 3.32
CA SER A 77 -15.07 -9.74 4.55
C SER A 77 -13.67 -10.29 4.28
N VAL A 78 -12.67 -9.83 5.06
CA VAL A 78 -11.32 -10.39 4.99
C VAL A 78 -11.34 -11.86 5.36
N GLN A 79 -10.77 -12.70 4.50
CA GLN A 79 -10.63 -14.14 4.74
C GLN A 79 -9.18 -14.42 5.16
N SER A 80 -9.00 -15.12 6.28
CA SER A 80 -7.69 -15.64 6.68
C SER A 80 -7.59 -17.10 6.26
N ARG A 81 -6.48 -17.48 5.64
CA ARG A 81 -6.22 -18.85 5.19
C ARG A 81 -4.87 -19.30 5.71
N THR A 82 -4.80 -20.57 6.11
CA THR A 82 -3.56 -21.22 6.53
C THR A 82 -2.97 -21.96 5.33
N ASP A 83 -1.71 -21.70 5.03
CA ASP A 83 -0.96 -22.34 3.96
C ASP A 83 0.53 -22.30 4.29
N GLN A 84 1.15 -23.48 4.40
CA GLN A 84 2.54 -23.66 4.82
C GLN A 84 3.55 -23.11 3.81
N ALA A 85 3.14 -22.84 2.57
CA ALA A 85 4.01 -22.21 1.58
C ALA A 85 4.33 -20.73 1.92
N PHE A 86 3.60 -20.11 2.85
CA PHE A 86 3.79 -18.72 3.22
C PHE A 86 4.66 -18.56 4.47
N GLU A 87 5.41 -17.45 4.53
CA GLU A 87 6.41 -17.14 5.57
C GLU A 87 5.90 -17.29 7.03
N ASN A 88 4.62 -17.02 7.27
CA ASN A 88 3.99 -17.16 8.60
C ASN A 88 2.94 -18.29 8.66
N GLY A 89 2.85 -19.12 7.63
CA GLY A 89 1.80 -20.14 7.49
C GLY A 89 0.39 -19.59 7.31
N VAL A 90 0.21 -18.27 7.23
CA VAL A 90 -1.09 -17.59 7.13
C VAL A 90 -1.01 -16.42 6.14
N TYR A 91 -2.05 -16.29 5.31
CA TYR A 91 -2.30 -15.10 4.51
C TYR A 91 -3.74 -14.63 4.65
N HIS A 92 -3.96 -13.35 4.36
CA HIS A 92 -5.23 -12.67 4.37
C HIS A 92 -5.60 -12.29 2.95
N LEU A 93 -6.88 -12.44 2.61
CA LEU A 93 -7.43 -12.09 1.32
C LEU A 93 -8.56 -11.08 1.48
N CYS A 94 -8.57 -10.03 0.68
CA CYS A 94 -9.76 -9.19 0.51
C CYS A 94 -10.17 -9.07 -0.94
N LEU A 95 -11.48 -8.95 -1.15
CA LEU A 95 -12.11 -8.66 -2.43
C LEU A 95 -12.77 -7.28 -2.36
N GLY A 96 -12.46 -6.41 -3.30
CA GLY A 96 -13.11 -5.11 -3.47
C GLY A 96 -13.78 -5.04 -4.83
N THR A 97 -15.00 -4.49 -4.89
CA THR A 97 -15.66 -4.22 -6.17
C THR A 97 -16.02 -2.75 -6.28
N TYR A 98 -15.64 -2.16 -7.41
CA TYR A 98 -16.03 -0.82 -7.80
C TYR A 98 -16.77 -0.88 -9.13
N THR A 99 -17.89 -0.18 -9.25
CA THR A 99 -18.63 -0.05 -10.53
C THR A 99 -18.60 1.42 -10.92
N ALA A 100 -17.87 1.71 -11.99
CA ALA A 100 -17.75 3.05 -12.53
C ALA A 100 -19.04 3.49 -13.23
N ARG A 101 -19.31 4.79 -13.21
CA ARG A 101 -20.46 5.40 -13.92
C ARG A 101 -20.25 5.42 -15.42
N ASP A 102 -19.01 5.63 -15.85
CA ASP A 102 -18.60 5.70 -17.25
C ASP A 102 -17.09 5.38 -17.39
N LYS A 103 -16.57 5.50 -18.61
CA LYS A 103 -15.15 5.25 -18.91
C LYS A 103 -14.19 6.26 -18.26
N ALA A 104 -14.62 7.50 -18.06
CA ALA A 104 -13.78 8.53 -17.43
C ALA A 104 -13.62 8.24 -15.93
N ASP A 105 -14.72 7.87 -15.28
CA ASP A 105 -14.77 7.42 -13.89
C ASP A 105 -13.94 6.14 -13.67
N LEU A 106 -14.05 5.18 -14.58
CA LEU A 106 -13.22 3.98 -14.58
C LEU A 106 -11.72 4.31 -14.66
N LYS A 107 -11.35 5.23 -15.56
CA LYS A 107 -9.96 5.67 -15.72
C LYS A 107 -9.47 6.39 -14.45
N ALA A 108 -10.31 7.20 -13.82
CA ALA A 108 -9.99 7.89 -12.58
C ALA A 108 -9.74 6.87 -11.45
N TYR A 109 -10.63 5.89 -11.29
CA TYR A 109 -10.49 4.83 -10.29
C TYR A 109 -9.20 4.02 -10.49
N LEU A 110 -8.95 3.51 -11.70
CA LEU A 110 -7.73 2.75 -11.99
C LEU A 110 -6.47 3.61 -11.83
N THR A 111 -6.56 4.91 -12.10
CA THR A 111 -5.46 5.85 -11.87
C THR A 111 -5.17 6.00 -10.37
N HIS A 112 -6.20 6.16 -9.54
CA HIS A 112 -6.08 6.20 -8.08
C HIS A 112 -5.54 4.90 -7.52
N LEU A 113 -6.18 3.76 -7.85
CA LEU A 113 -5.76 2.41 -7.46
C LEU A 113 -4.27 2.21 -7.71
N GLY A 114 -3.82 2.46 -8.94
CA GLY A 114 -2.42 2.30 -9.30
C GLY A 114 -1.48 3.24 -8.53
N SER A 115 -1.90 4.48 -8.22
CA SER A 115 -1.04 5.41 -7.47
C SER A 115 -0.84 5.02 -6.01
N ARG A 116 -1.80 4.29 -5.43
CA ARG A 116 -1.75 3.85 -4.03
C ARG A 116 -0.79 2.66 -3.80
N LEU A 117 -0.48 1.87 -4.83
CA LEU A 117 0.25 0.60 -4.67
C LEU A 117 1.66 0.76 -4.09
N VAL A 118 2.37 1.84 -4.41
CA VAL A 118 3.72 2.09 -3.88
C VAL A 118 3.72 2.20 -2.35
N PHE A 119 2.61 2.62 -1.75
CA PHE A 119 2.51 2.81 -0.30
C PHE A 119 2.38 1.49 0.48
N LEU A 120 2.25 0.35 -0.22
CA LEU A 120 2.29 -0.98 0.39
C LEU A 120 3.71 -1.54 0.51
N ILE A 121 4.63 -1.02 -0.32
CA ILE A 121 6.04 -1.42 -0.35
C ILE A 121 6.70 -1.09 0.98
N ASP A 122 7.30 -2.07 1.65
CA ASP A 122 8.00 -1.89 2.93
C ASP A 122 7.16 -1.22 4.05
N TRP A 123 5.83 -1.19 3.90
CA TRP A 123 4.92 -0.49 4.82
C TRP A 123 5.06 -0.98 6.27
N ASN A 124 5.18 -2.30 6.47
CA ASN A 124 5.34 -2.86 7.82
C ASN A 124 6.67 -2.41 8.47
N ARG A 125 7.74 -2.29 7.67
CA ARG A 125 9.03 -1.77 8.13
C ARG A 125 8.93 -0.29 8.48
N ALA A 126 8.32 0.52 7.62
CA ALA A 126 8.07 1.94 7.87
C ALA A 126 7.26 2.15 9.16
N ARG A 127 6.15 1.42 9.30
CA ARG A 127 5.31 1.45 10.50
C ARG A 127 6.10 1.11 11.77
N LYS A 128 6.88 0.03 11.76
CA LYS A 128 7.69 -0.37 12.92
C LYS A 128 8.72 0.69 13.31
N ARG A 129 9.33 1.37 12.33
CA ARG A 129 10.29 2.45 12.61
C ARG A 129 9.63 3.73 13.12
N LEU A 130 8.47 4.10 12.57
CA LEU A 130 7.69 5.24 13.09
C LEU A 130 7.25 5.00 14.54
N GLN A 131 6.93 3.75 14.91
CA GLN A 131 6.55 3.38 16.28
C GLN A 131 7.66 3.54 17.32
N LEU A 132 8.91 3.76 16.90
CA LEU A 132 10.00 4.14 17.81
C LEU A 132 9.93 5.61 18.23
N LEU A 133 9.15 6.42 17.50
CA LEU A 133 9.05 7.87 17.68
C LEU A 133 7.67 8.31 18.17
N VAL A 134 6.61 7.63 17.71
CA VAL A 134 5.23 7.99 17.99
C VAL A 134 4.39 6.75 18.35
N PRO A 135 3.26 6.93 19.08
CA PRO A 135 2.30 5.86 19.31
C PRO A 135 1.83 5.17 18.01
N LYS A 136 1.40 3.92 18.15
CA LYS A 136 0.95 3.09 17.02
C LYS A 136 -0.15 3.75 16.17
N GLN A 137 -1.10 4.43 16.78
CA GLN A 137 -2.20 5.09 16.06
C GLN A 137 -1.68 6.24 15.20
N ASP A 138 -0.77 7.05 15.75
CA ASP A 138 -0.16 8.17 15.04
C ASP A 138 0.74 7.69 13.88
N ALA A 139 1.47 6.60 14.07
CA ALA A 139 2.23 5.97 12.99
C ALA A 139 1.33 5.54 11.83
N LEU A 140 0.13 5.01 12.11
CA LEU A 140 -0.83 4.65 11.07
C LEU A 140 -1.43 5.88 10.40
N ALA A 141 -1.79 6.90 11.18
CA ALA A 141 -2.33 8.17 10.66
C ALA A 141 -1.32 8.88 9.74
N LEU A 142 -0.04 8.92 10.13
CA LEU A 142 1.03 9.49 9.31
C LEU A 142 1.22 8.73 7.99
N LEU A 143 1.15 7.40 8.01
CA LEU A 143 1.25 6.61 6.78
C LEU A 143 0.03 6.83 5.87
N SER A 144 -1.16 6.99 6.42
CA SER A 144 -2.37 7.29 5.64
C SER A 144 -2.27 8.67 5.00
N TRP A 145 -1.92 9.68 5.79
CA TRP A 145 -1.70 11.05 5.31
C TRP A 145 -0.63 11.08 4.22
N ALA A 146 0.47 10.33 4.39
CA ALA A 146 1.54 10.26 3.41
C ALA A 146 1.05 9.65 2.08
N ALA A 147 0.23 8.59 2.12
CA ALA A 147 -0.34 7.97 0.93
C ALA A 147 -1.37 8.86 0.21
N GLU A 148 -2.18 9.61 0.96
CA GLU A 148 -3.14 10.60 0.47
C GLU A 148 -2.43 11.76 -0.25
N ASN A 149 -1.32 12.24 0.31
CA ASN A 149 -0.55 13.38 -0.20
C ASN A 149 0.58 12.98 -1.17
N GLU A 150 0.67 11.69 -1.53
CA GLU A 150 1.72 11.14 -2.38
C GLU A 150 3.16 11.37 -1.87
N VAL A 151 3.35 11.37 -0.55
CA VAL A 151 4.65 11.51 0.12
C VAL A 151 5.23 10.13 0.46
N GLY A 152 6.31 9.72 -0.22
CA GLY A 152 6.85 8.36 -0.09
C GLY A 152 7.53 8.06 1.26
N HIS A 153 6.94 7.16 2.06
CA HIS A 153 7.53 6.70 3.33
C HIS A 153 8.86 5.96 3.17
N MET A 154 9.19 5.48 1.97
CA MET A 154 10.48 4.85 1.70
C MET A 154 11.65 5.82 1.87
N ALA A 155 11.46 7.13 1.69
CA ALA A 155 12.50 8.11 1.98
C ALA A 155 12.88 8.07 3.47
N PHE A 156 11.88 8.04 4.36
CA PHE A 156 12.08 7.87 5.80
C PHE A 156 12.79 6.55 6.14
N VAL A 157 12.38 5.45 5.49
CA VAL A 157 13.04 4.15 5.68
C VAL A 157 14.49 4.18 5.19
N LYS A 158 14.80 4.76 4.03
CA LYS A 158 16.16 4.77 3.50
C LYS A 158 17.10 5.71 4.26
N ALA A 159 16.60 6.86 4.69
CA ALA A 159 17.38 7.84 5.44
C ALA A 159 17.73 7.38 6.86
N GLY A 160 17.08 6.32 7.35
CA GLY A 160 17.12 5.97 8.76
C GLY A 160 16.51 7.06 9.63
N GLY A 161 15.35 7.57 9.21
CA GLY A 161 14.78 8.82 9.70
C GLY A 161 14.57 8.88 11.21
N GLU A 162 14.45 7.75 11.92
CA GLU A 162 14.46 7.76 13.38
C GLU A 162 15.79 8.25 13.96
N ARG A 163 16.94 7.88 13.39
CA ARG A 163 18.24 8.39 13.83
C ARG A 163 18.36 9.88 13.56
N MET A 164 17.95 10.34 12.38
CA MET A 164 17.95 11.77 12.06
C MET A 164 17.06 12.59 13.02
N ILE A 165 15.88 12.06 13.39
CA ILE A 165 14.99 12.72 14.34
C ILE A 165 15.56 12.68 15.76
N PHE A 166 16.11 11.55 16.21
CA PHE A 166 16.79 11.46 17.50
C PHE A 166 17.99 12.41 17.57
N ASP A 167 18.82 12.47 16.53
CA ASP A 167 19.98 13.36 16.45
C ASP A 167 19.54 14.83 16.48
N ALA A 168 18.47 15.19 15.77
CA ALA A 168 17.90 16.54 15.80
C ALA A 168 17.34 16.90 17.19
N LEU A 169 16.62 15.98 17.84
CA LEU A 169 16.10 16.18 19.19
C LEU A 169 17.24 16.31 20.21
N GLN A 170 18.30 15.50 20.09
CA GLN A 170 19.49 15.60 20.94
C GLN A 170 20.24 16.92 20.73
N PHE A 171 20.36 17.40 19.50
CA PHE A 171 20.97 18.69 19.20
C PHE A 171 20.21 19.85 19.87
N VAL A 172 18.87 19.86 19.78
CA VAL A 172 18.03 20.89 20.43
C VAL A 172 18.12 20.78 21.96
N ALA A 173 18.08 19.57 22.52
CA ALA A 173 18.20 19.35 23.96
C ALA A 173 19.60 19.74 24.49
N GLY A 174 20.67 19.48 23.73
CA GLY A 174 22.04 19.85 24.07
C GLY A 174 22.36 21.35 23.88
N GLY A 175 21.60 22.06 23.05
CA GLY A 175 21.71 23.51 22.87
C GLY A 175 21.06 24.35 23.97
N THR A 176 20.41 23.73 24.97
CA THR A 176 19.74 24.43 26.09
C THR A 176 20.59 24.48 27.36
N ILE A 177 21.91 24.25 27.27
CA ILE A 177 22.85 24.52 28.36
C ILE A 177 23.85 25.57 27.86
N SER A 178 23.47 26.84 27.96
CA SER A 178 24.35 28.00 27.91
C SER A 178 23.82 29.06 28.86
#